data_AF-A0A0E3UHZ6-F1
#
_entry.id   AF-A0A0E3UHZ6-F1
#
_cell.length_a   1.000
_cell.length_b   1.000
_cell.length_c   1.000
_cell.angle_alpha   90.00
_cell.angle_beta   90.00
_cell.angle_gamma   90.00
#
_symmetry.space_group_name_H-M   'P 1'
#
loop_
_entity.id
_entity.type
_entity.pdbx_description
1 polymer ?
#
loop_
_entity_poly.entity_id
_entity_poly.type
_entity_poly.pdbx_seq_one_letter_code
_entity_poly.pdbx_strand_id
1 'polypeptide(L)'
;MEFVLDQPVLVLNRLWQAVNVICAKRAFALLSRGHASVIHHHVDDFRVFSFMDWMDFSRANPPLEQIDAVRTPRTTIRMPRVILLTFFDKLPSKELKLTRGNVFARDKDLCQYCGKTFPREELNLDHVIPRDRGGKTTWENIVCSCIKCNSRKSNRLPHEAHMRLICKPVRPKWRPVISLVLNTQQRERWKDFLDLAYWNVELED
;
A
#
# COMPACT_ATOMS: atom_id res chain seq x y z
N MET A 1 16.62 -12.52 -14.98
CA MET A 1 16.86 -11.06 -15.00
C MET A 1 15.57 -10.27 -14.71
N GLU A 2 14.41 -10.69 -15.23
CA GLU A 2 13.12 -10.03 -14.97
C GLU A 2 12.71 -9.94 -13.50
N PHE A 3 12.92 -11.00 -12.71
CA PHE A 3 12.52 -11.04 -11.30
C PHE A 3 13.12 -9.92 -10.43
N VAL A 4 14.32 -9.44 -10.79
CA VAL A 4 15.01 -8.37 -10.06
C VAL A 4 14.33 -7.01 -10.32
N LEU A 5 13.81 -6.79 -11.52
CA LEU A 5 13.13 -5.53 -11.88
C LEU A 5 11.70 -5.44 -11.32
N ASP A 6 11.12 -6.56 -10.90
CA ASP A 6 9.84 -6.61 -10.20
C ASP A 6 9.97 -6.46 -8.68
N GLN A 7 11.20 -6.41 -8.16
CA GLN A 7 11.46 -6.18 -6.74
C GLN A 7 10.79 -4.87 -6.27
N PRO A 8 10.20 -4.88 -5.08
CA PRO A 8 9.50 -3.73 -4.55
C PRO A 8 10.49 -2.69 -4.01
N VAL A 9 10.19 -1.42 -4.27
CA VAL A 9 10.97 -0.24 -3.92
C VAL A 9 10.05 0.75 -3.22
N LEU A 10 10.45 1.20 -2.04
CA LEU A 10 9.70 2.18 -1.26
C LEU A 10 9.88 3.57 -1.85
N VAL A 11 8.78 4.32 -1.96
CA VAL A 11 8.77 5.69 -2.44
C VAL A 11 8.43 6.60 -1.28
N LEU A 12 9.29 7.59 -1.05
CA LEU A 12 9.08 8.68 -0.09
C LEU A 12 8.75 9.98 -0.82
N ASN A 13 7.94 10.84 -0.20
CA ASN A 13 7.78 12.23 -0.64
C ASN A 13 8.91 13.12 -0.07
N ARG A 14 8.95 14.40 -0.47
CA ARG A 14 9.94 15.38 0.02
C ARG A 14 9.92 15.59 1.55
N LEU A 15 8.83 15.24 2.23
CA LEU A 15 8.71 15.25 3.69
C LEU A 15 9.22 13.95 4.33
N TRP A 16 9.92 13.09 3.59
CA TRP A 16 10.42 11.79 4.03
C TRP A 16 9.32 10.81 4.49
N GLN A 17 8.07 11.07 4.11
CA GLN A 17 6.96 10.19 4.41
C GLN A 17 6.87 9.09 3.35
N ALA A 18 6.73 7.86 3.82
CA ALA A 18 6.46 6.72 2.97
C ALA A 18 5.10 6.88 2.30
N VAL A 19 5.07 6.90 0.95
CA VAL A 19 3.85 7.24 0.19
C VAL A 19 3.40 6.17 -0.81
N ASN A 20 4.30 5.32 -1.30
CA ASN A 20 3.94 4.21 -2.17
C ASN A 20 5.01 3.11 -2.19
N VAL A 21 4.65 1.93 -2.70
CA VAL A 21 5.60 0.87 -3.09
C VAL A 21 5.43 0.60 -4.59
N ILE A 22 6.53 0.63 -5.34
CA ILE A 22 6.56 0.41 -6.79
C ILE A 22 7.56 -0.69 -7.15
N CYS A 23 7.50 -1.24 -8.37
CA CYS A 23 8.55 -2.13 -8.84
C CYS A 23 9.84 -1.37 -9.21
N ALA A 24 10.98 -2.05 -9.11
CA ALA A 24 12.29 -1.49 -9.41
C ALA A 24 12.39 -0.95 -10.84
N LYS A 25 11.74 -1.57 -11.82
CA LYS A 25 11.64 -1.05 -13.20
C LYS A 25 11.12 0.39 -13.23
N ARG A 26 10.05 0.66 -12.47
CA ARG A 26 9.46 2.00 -12.38
C ARG A 26 10.35 2.95 -11.58
N ALA A 27 11.01 2.45 -10.53
CA ALA A 27 11.96 3.25 -9.76
C ALA A 27 13.12 3.76 -10.63
N PHE A 28 13.76 2.88 -11.41
CA PHE A 28 14.81 3.28 -12.35
C PHE A 28 14.35 4.29 -13.39
N ALA A 29 13.11 4.18 -13.89
CA ALA A 29 12.54 5.16 -14.81
C ALA A 29 12.36 6.55 -14.17
N LEU A 30 12.09 6.63 -12.86
CA LEU A 30 12.00 7.91 -12.14
C LEU A 30 13.40 8.50 -11.89
N LEU A 31 14.35 7.65 -11.49
CA LEU A 31 15.74 8.04 -11.24
C LEU A 31 16.41 8.57 -12.51
N SER A 32 16.29 7.86 -13.64
CA SER A 32 16.94 8.24 -14.91
C SER A 32 16.41 9.55 -15.49
N ARG A 33 15.20 9.97 -15.10
CA ARG A 33 14.60 11.26 -15.47
C ARG A 33 14.94 12.38 -14.50
N GLY A 34 15.67 12.11 -13.42
CA GLY A 34 15.96 13.07 -12.36
C GLY A 34 14.76 13.44 -11.48
N HIS A 35 13.67 12.66 -11.53
CA HIS A 35 12.45 12.89 -10.75
C HIS A 35 12.50 12.28 -9.35
N ALA A 36 13.55 11.51 -9.06
CA ALA A 36 13.78 10.90 -7.76
C ALA A 36 15.29 10.78 -7.49
N SER A 37 15.62 10.60 -6.22
CA SER A 37 16.95 10.28 -5.72
C SER A 37 16.91 8.96 -4.95
N VAL A 38 18.02 8.23 -4.88
CA VAL A 38 18.11 6.99 -4.09
C VAL A 38 18.48 7.35 -2.65
N ILE A 39 17.79 6.76 -1.68
CA ILE A 39 18.20 6.81 -0.28
C ILE A 39 18.92 5.51 0.06
N HIS A 40 20.11 5.63 0.63
CA HIS A 40 20.90 4.50 1.12
C HIS A 40 21.34 4.73 2.56
N HIS A 41 21.11 3.73 3.41
CA HIS A 41 21.53 3.74 4.80
C HIS A 41 23.04 3.49 4.90
N HIS A 42 23.74 4.31 5.69
CA HIS A 42 25.17 4.17 5.95
C HIS A 42 25.45 4.37 7.44
N VAL A 43 25.67 3.25 8.13
CA VAL A 43 25.95 3.15 9.58
C VAL A 43 24.84 3.73 10.45
N ASP A 44 24.75 5.05 10.57
CA ASP A 44 23.79 5.78 11.42
C ASP A 44 23.15 6.99 10.71
N ASP A 45 23.36 7.14 9.40
CA ASP A 45 22.81 8.26 8.62
C ASP A 45 22.29 7.80 7.24
N PHE A 46 21.48 8.65 6.61
CA PHE A 46 20.92 8.43 5.29
C PHE A 46 21.63 9.30 4.26
N ARG A 47 22.19 8.66 3.24
CA ARG A 47 22.76 9.37 2.09
C ARG A 47 21.78 9.38 0.93
N VAL A 48 21.61 10.55 0.34
CA VAL A 48 20.76 10.78 -0.83
C VAL A 48 21.66 10.87 -2.06
N PHE A 49 21.42 10.01 -3.05
CA PHE A 49 22.20 9.95 -4.29
C PHE A 49 21.34 10.37 -5.47
N SER A 50 21.89 11.22 -6.36
CA SER A 50 21.34 11.35 -7.70
C SER A 50 21.50 10.03 -8.47
N PHE A 51 20.84 9.89 -9.62
CA PHE A 51 20.98 8.66 -10.41
C PHE A 51 22.43 8.42 -10.86
N MET A 52 23.16 9.48 -11.24
CA MET A 52 24.55 9.37 -11.68
C MET A 52 25.46 8.98 -10.50
N ASP A 53 25.32 9.65 -9.35
CA ASP A 53 26.12 9.33 -8.16
C ASP A 53 25.85 7.91 -7.67
N TRP A 54 24.60 7.43 -7.79
CA TRP A 54 24.24 6.06 -7.43
C TRP A 54 24.91 5.01 -8.33
N MET A 55 25.03 5.30 -9.64
CA MET A 55 25.75 4.43 -10.56
C MET A 55 27.24 4.38 -10.23
N ASP A 56 27.86 5.51 -9.94
CA ASP A 56 29.29 5.56 -9.58
C ASP A 56 29.55 4.89 -8.24
N PHE A 57 28.69 5.13 -7.25
CA PHE A 57 28.72 4.42 -5.97
C PHE A 57 28.57 2.91 -6.15
N SER A 58 27.68 2.45 -7.04
CA SER A 58 27.48 1.03 -7.34
C SER A 58 28.69 0.38 -8.01
N ARG A 59 29.48 1.13 -8.79
CA ARG A 59 30.73 0.64 -9.38
C ARG A 59 31.82 0.49 -8.34
N ALA A 60 31.98 1.51 -7.49
CA ALA A 60 32.97 1.50 -6.42
C ALA A 60 32.63 0.47 -5.33
N ASN A 61 31.35 0.20 -5.13
CA ASN A 61 30.85 -0.73 -4.13
C ASN A 61 29.93 -1.74 -4.85
N PRO A 62 30.45 -2.85 -5.39
CA PRO A 62 29.60 -3.84 -6.03
C PRO A 62 28.67 -4.52 -4.99
N PRO A 63 27.44 -4.91 -5.38
CA PRO A 63 26.53 -5.67 -4.51
C PRO A 63 27.08 -7.08 -4.23
N LEU A 64 26.84 -7.58 -3.01
CA LEU A 64 27.29 -8.91 -2.57
C LEU A 64 26.41 -10.03 -3.14
N GLU A 65 25.12 -9.77 -3.38
CA GLU A 65 24.16 -10.74 -3.90
C GLU A 65 23.62 -10.36 -5.28
N GLN A 66 23.27 -11.36 -6.09
CA GLN A 66 22.76 -11.14 -7.45
C GLN A 66 21.37 -10.48 -7.47
N ILE A 67 20.55 -10.66 -6.44
CA ILE A 67 19.22 -10.04 -6.30
C ILE A 67 19.28 -8.55 -5.94
N ASP A 68 20.45 -8.08 -5.52
CA ASP A 68 20.72 -6.69 -5.16
C ASP A 68 21.31 -5.88 -6.33
N ALA A 69 21.26 -6.44 -7.53
CA ALA A 69 22.00 -5.90 -8.67
C ALA A 69 21.21 -5.99 -9.98
N VAL A 70 21.10 -4.86 -10.68
CA VAL A 70 20.71 -4.84 -12.09
C VAL A 70 21.97 -4.77 -12.94
N ARG A 71 22.15 -5.76 -13.83
CA ARG A 71 23.25 -5.75 -14.80
C ARG A 71 22.81 -5.08 -16.08
N THR A 72 23.57 -4.08 -16.51
CA THR A 72 23.50 -3.50 -17.85
C THR A 72 24.73 -3.97 -18.65
N PRO A 73 24.74 -3.83 -19.99
CA PRO A 73 25.89 -4.22 -20.79
C PRO A 73 27.20 -3.53 -20.40
N ARG A 74 27.13 -2.33 -19.79
CA ARG A 74 28.30 -1.51 -19.46
C ARG A 74 28.65 -1.50 -17.98
N THR A 75 27.71 -1.84 -17.10
CA THR A 75 27.90 -1.68 -15.66
C THR A 75 26.87 -2.46 -14.84
N THR A 76 27.22 -2.76 -13.59
CA THR A 76 26.29 -3.33 -12.60
C THR A 76 25.83 -2.22 -11.69
N ILE A 77 24.52 -2.04 -11.57
CA ILE A 77 23.89 -1.01 -10.77
C ILE A 77 23.24 -1.68 -9.55
N ARG A 78 23.49 -1.17 -8.35
CA ARG A 78 22.83 -1.66 -7.13
C ARG A 78 21.33 -1.38 -7.18
N MET A 79 20.55 -2.32 -6.65
CA MET A 79 19.10 -2.20 -6.55
C MET A 79 18.72 -1.05 -5.60
N PRO A 80 18.02 0.00 -6.07
CA PRO A 80 17.50 1.03 -5.17
C PRO A 80 16.39 0.43 -4.31
N ARG A 81 16.55 0.47 -2.97
CA ARG A 81 15.54 -0.04 -2.03
C ARG A 81 14.53 1.01 -1.62
N VAL A 82 14.97 2.27 -1.55
CA VAL A 82 14.16 3.43 -1.18
C VAL A 82 14.51 4.57 -2.12
N ILE A 83 13.50 5.27 -2.63
CA ILE A 83 13.68 6.48 -3.45
C ILE A 83 12.91 7.65 -2.85
N LEU A 84 13.50 8.84 -2.95
CA LEU A 84 12.92 10.12 -2.55
C LEU A 84 12.45 10.88 -3.79
N LEU A 85 11.18 11.26 -3.86
CA LEU A 85 10.68 12.05 -5.00
C LEU A 85 11.19 13.49 -4.91
N THR A 86 11.93 13.92 -5.92
CA THR A 86 12.47 15.29 -6.03
C THR A 86 11.51 16.21 -6.75
N PHE A 87 10.60 15.68 -7.58
CA PHE A 87 9.68 16.47 -8.42
C PHE A 87 8.27 15.88 -8.40
N PHE A 88 7.61 15.80 -7.23
CA PHE A 88 6.22 15.35 -7.13
C PHE A 88 5.62 15.71 -5.74
N ASP A 89 5.16 16.95 -5.54
CA ASP A 89 4.48 17.37 -4.29
C ASP A 89 3.02 16.90 -4.20
N LYS A 90 2.44 16.53 -5.36
CA LYS A 90 1.09 15.98 -5.42
C LYS A 90 1.21 14.50 -5.73
N LEU A 91 1.22 13.68 -4.68
CA LEU A 91 0.79 12.31 -4.86
C LEU A 91 -0.53 12.36 -5.63
N PRO A 92 -0.69 11.59 -6.72
CA PRO A 92 -2.02 11.33 -7.18
C PRO A 92 -2.74 10.82 -5.94
N SER A 93 -3.76 11.55 -5.48
CA SER A 93 -4.82 10.96 -4.70
C SER A 93 -5.29 9.81 -5.56
N LYS A 94 -4.66 8.64 -5.40
CA LYS A 94 -5.23 7.40 -5.88
C LYS A 94 -6.38 7.24 -4.94
N GLU A 95 -7.50 7.84 -5.34
CA GLU A 95 -8.79 7.56 -4.75
C GLU A 95 -8.84 6.07 -4.52
N LEU A 96 -8.93 5.67 -3.24
CA LEU A 96 -8.97 4.27 -2.92
C LEU A 96 -10.20 3.71 -3.64
N LYS A 97 -9.93 2.93 -4.69
CA LYS A 97 -10.99 2.37 -5.53
C LYS A 97 -11.77 1.38 -4.66
N LEU A 98 -13.09 1.44 -4.78
CA LEU A 98 -13.98 0.50 -4.10
C LEU A 98 -13.90 -0.86 -4.81
N THR A 99 -12.94 -1.68 -4.40
CA THR A 99 -12.75 -3.05 -4.89
C THR A 99 -13.09 -4.03 -3.77
N ARG A 100 -13.42 -5.29 -4.14
CA ARG A 100 -13.71 -6.36 -3.17
C ARG A 100 -12.56 -6.56 -2.17
N GLY A 101 -11.32 -6.60 -2.67
CA GLY A 101 -10.14 -6.71 -1.81
C GLY A 101 -9.97 -5.55 -0.84
N ASN A 102 -10.25 -4.31 -1.27
CA ASN A 102 -10.10 -3.15 -0.39
C ASN A 102 -11.21 -3.07 0.68
N VAL A 103 -12.44 -3.50 0.37
CA VAL A 103 -13.52 -3.60 1.37
C VAL A 103 -13.21 -4.69 2.39
N PHE A 104 -12.74 -5.85 1.94
CA PHE A 104 -12.37 -6.94 2.84
C PHE A 104 -11.21 -6.55 3.76
N ALA A 105 -10.19 -5.87 3.22
CA ALA A 105 -9.09 -5.35 4.01
C ALA A 105 -9.56 -4.27 5.01
N ARG A 106 -10.46 -3.35 4.61
CA ARG A 106 -11.06 -2.35 5.51
C ARG A 106 -11.78 -3.03 6.68
N ASP A 107 -12.55 -4.06 6.37
CA ASP A 107 -13.39 -4.77 7.34
C ASP A 107 -12.63 -5.91 8.03
N LYS A 108 -11.31 -6.06 7.82
CA LYS A 108 -10.44 -7.11 8.40
C LYS A 108 -10.96 -8.53 8.19
N ASP A 109 -11.52 -8.79 7.01
CA ASP A 109 -12.16 -10.07 6.65
C ASP A 109 -13.25 -10.51 7.66
N LEU A 110 -13.84 -9.55 8.39
CA LEU A 110 -14.89 -9.75 9.38
C LEU A 110 -16.25 -9.38 8.81
N CYS A 111 -17.21 -10.30 8.97
CA CYS A 111 -18.59 -10.07 8.58
C CYS A 111 -19.20 -8.96 9.44
N GLN A 112 -19.60 -7.84 8.82
CA GLN A 112 -20.10 -6.66 9.51
C GLN A 112 -21.46 -6.85 10.19
N TYR A 113 -22.08 -8.02 10.06
CA TYR A 113 -23.34 -8.35 10.69
C TYR A 113 -23.21 -9.30 11.89
N CYS A 114 -22.36 -10.34 11.80
CA CYS A 114 -22.22 -11.33 12.87
C CYS A 114 -20.89 -11.25 13.64
N GLY A 115 -19.93 -10.49 13.14
CA GLY A 115 -18.68 -10.21 13.85
C GLY A 115 -17.66 -11.33 13.81
N LYS A 116 -17.92 -12.35 13.01
CA LYS A 116 -16.99 -13.46 12.83
C LYS A 116 -16.11 -13.21 11.62
N THR A 117 -14.87 -13.66 11.71
CA THR A 117 -13.90 -13.69 10.61
C THR A 117 -14.13 -14.93 9.76
N PHE A 118 -13.99 -14.81 8.44
CA PHE A 118 -14.14 -15.93 7.50
C PHE A 118 -13.05 -15.91 6.44
N PRO A 119 -12.76 -17.06 5.79
CA PRO A 119 -11.97 -17.09 4.55
C PRO A 119 -12.60 -16.22 3.45
N ARG A 120 -11.79 -15.65 2.56
CA ARG A 120 -12.24 -14.69 1.53
C ARG A 120 -13.22 -15.28 0.51
N GLU A 121 -13.18 -16.60 0.36
CA GLU A 121 -14.04 -17.40 -0.50
C GLU A 121 -15.48 -17.46 0.07
N GLU A 122 -15.62 -17.35 1.40
CA GLU A 122 -16.90 -17.38 2.12
C GLU A 122 -17.47 -15.99 2.43
N LEU A 123 -16.75 -14.93 2.05
CA LEU A 123 -17.16 -13.55 2.20
C LEU A 123 -17.83 -13.02 0.92
N ASN A 124 -18.64 -11.98 1.07
CA ASN A 124 -19.35 -11.28 0.03
C ASN A 124 -19.33 -9.78 0.29
N LEU A 125 -19.55 -9.00 -0.78
CA LEU A 125 -19.92 -7.61 -0.65
C LEU A 125 -21.44 -7.52 -0.55
N ASP A 126 -21.93 -6.79 0.45
CA ASP A 126 -23.35 -6.51 0.60
C ASP A 126 -23.61 -5.02 0.63
N HIS A 127 -24.74 -4.62 0.06
CA HIS A 127 -25.26 -3.27 0.09
C HIS A 127 -26.10 -3.10 1.36
N VAL A 128 -25.64 -2.27 2.30
CA VAL A 128 -26.36 -1.97 3.56
C VAL A 128 -27.78 -1.50 3.26
N ILE A 129 -27.92 -0.51 2.38
CA ILE A 129 -29.15 -0.14 1.71
C ILE A 129 -29.19 -0.91 0.38
N PRO A 130 -30.13 -1.86 0.20
CA PRO A 130 -30.29 -2.62 -1.04
C PRO A 130 -30.43 -1.75 -2.30
N ARG A 131 -30.00 -2.26 -3.46
CA ARG A 131 -30.03 -1.53 -4.74
C ARG A 131 -31.44 -1.17 -5.19
N ASP A 132 -32.39 -2.08 -5.00
CA ASP A 132 -33.83 -1.87 -5.28
C ASP A 132 -34.46 -0.79 -4.38
N ARG A 133 -33.83 -0.47 -3.25
CA ARG A 133 -34.19 0.65 -2.36
C ARG A 133 -33.34 1.91 -2.60
N GLY A 134 -32.69 2.01 -3.75
CA GLY A 134 -31.88 3.18 -4.13
C GLY A 134 -30.46 3.18 -3.56
N GLY A 135 -30.00 2.08 -2.95
CA GLY A 135 -28.66 1.96 -2.42
C GLY A 135 -27.57 2.04 -3.47
N LYS A 136 -26.64 3.00 -3.30
CA LYS A 136 -25.51 3.21 -4.21
C LYS A 136 -24.34 2.29 -3.89
N THR A 137 -23.50 2.00 -4.87
CA THR A 137 -22.23 1.26 -4.67
C THR A 137 -21.15 2.25 -4.23
N THR A 138 -21.14 2.60 -2.94
CA THR A 138 -20.18 3.55 -2.34
C THR A 138 -19.52 2.94 -1.10
N TRP A 139 -18.45 3.57 -0.62
CA TRP A 139 -17.74 3.15 0.60
C TRP A 139 -18.65 3.11 1.83
N GLU A 140 -19.63 4.01 1.88
CA GLU A 140 -20.58 4.20 2.98
C GLU A 140 -21.78 3.25 2.91
N ASN A 141 -21.89 2.44 1.84
CA ASN A 141 -23.00 1.53 1.65
C ASN A 141 -22.58 0.08 1.37
N ILE A 142 -21.30 -0.17 1.06
CA ILE A 142 -20.78 -1.52 0.85
C ILE A 142 -20.05 -2.02 2.10
N VAL A 143 -20.37 -3.24 2.53
CA VAL A 143 -19.75 -3.94 3.66
C VAL A 143 -19.36 -5.37 3.32
N CYS A 144 -18.41 -5.91 4.07
CA CYS A 144 -18.11 -7.33 4.11
C CYS A 144 -19.21 -8.11 4.83
N SER A 145 -19.71 -9.19 4.23
CA SER A 145 -20.71 -10.08 4.83
C SER A 145 -20.37 -11.55 4.55
N CYS A 146 -20.64 -12.45 5.49
CA CYS A 146 -20.58 -13.88 5.17
C CYS A 146 -21.82 -14.32 4.39
N ILE A 147 -21.73 -15.44 3.67
CA ILE A 147 -22.83 -15.98 2.85
C ILE A 147 -24.14 -16.10 3.66
N LYS A 148 -24.08 -16.64 4.88
CA LYS A 148 -25.26 -16.84 5.75
C LYS A 148 -25.96 -15.53 6.12
N CYS A 149 -25.19 -14.52 6.54
CA CYS A 149 -25.73 -13.20 6.88
C CYS A 149 -26.25 -12.47 5.65
N ASN A 150 -25.54 -12.55 4.53
CA ASN A 150 -25.95 -11.92 3.28
C ASN A 150 -27.31 -12.48 2.80
N SER A 151 -27.46 -13.81 2.80
CA SER A 151 -28.73 -14.46 2.44
C SER A 151 -29.85 -14.13 3.43
N ARG A 152 -29.55 -14.05 4.73
CA ARG A 152 -30.53 -13.65 5.75
C ARG A 152 -31.00 -12.21 5.53
N LYS A 153 -30.11 -11.27 5.25
CA LYS A 153 -30.49 -9.88 4.99
C LYS A 153 -31.27 -9.77 3.68
N SER A 154 -30.76 -10.34 2.60
CA SER A 154 -31.34 -10.23 1.26
C SER A 154 -31.59 -8.76 0.89
N ASN A 155 -32.71 -8.45 0.23
CA ASN A 155 -33.11 -7.09 -0.17
C ASN A 155 -33.79 -6.28 0.96
N ARG A 156 -33.52 -6.63 2.22
CA ARG A 156 -33.99 -5.88 3.39
C ARG A 156 -32.92 -4.95 3.91
N LEU A 157 -33.34 -3.90 4.61
CA LEU A 157 -32.47 -3.10 5.45
C LEU A 157 -32.02 -3.96 6.66
N PRO A 158 -30.84 -3.69 7.27
CA PRO A 158 -30.36 -4.49 8.39
C PRO A 158 -31.39 -4.60 9.52
N HIS A 159 -32.05 -3.49 9.88
CA HIS A 159 -33.05 -3.50 10.95
C HIS A 159 -34.28 -4.37 10.64
N GLU A 160 -34.72 -4.43 9.38
CA GLU A 160 -35.83 -5.30 8.93
C GLU A 160 -35.44 -6.79 8.92
N ALA A 161 -34.14 -7.10 8.85
CA ALA A 161 -33.62 -8.45 8.99
C ALA A 161 -33.27 -8.83 10.44
N HIS A 162 -33.55 -7.93 11.40
CA HIS A 162 -33.09 -8.01 12.79
C HIS A 162 -31.57 -8.17 12.89
N MET A 163 -30.87 -7.40 12.07
CA MET A 163 -29.42 -7.35 11.99
C MET A 163 -28.96 -5.93 12.27
N ARG A 164 -27.76 -5.79 12.80
CA ARG A 164 -27.11 -4.51 13.03
C ARG A 164 -25.71 -4.58 12.45
N LEU A 165 -25.23 -3.43 12.00
CA LEU A 165 -23.84 -3.29 11.62
C LEU A 165 -22.98 -3.17 12.87
N ILE A 166 -21.84 -3.84 12.85
CA ILE A 166 -20.84 -3.77 13.93
C ILE A 166 -20.10 -2.45 13.85
N CYS A 167 -19.70 -2.06 12.65
CA CYS A 167 -19.09 -0.78 12.38
C CYS A 167 -19.85 -0.06 11.27
N LYS A 168 -19.94 1.27 11.38
CA LYS A 168 -20.50 2.09 10.31
C LYS A 168 -19.51 2.07 9.12
N PRO A 169 -19.94 1.68 7.92
CA PRO A 169 -19.08 1.75 6.74
C PRO A 169 -18.73 3.21 6.45
N VAL A 170 -17.44 3.48 6.40
CA VAL A 170 -16.89 4.79 6.03
C VAL A 170 -15.81 4.60 4.98
N ARG A 171 -15.60 5.62 4.14
CA ARG A 171 -14.42 5.66 3.27
C ARG A 171 -13.17 5.70 4.14
N PRO A 172 -12.23 4.76 3.98
CA PRO A 172 -10.96 4.83 4.68
C PRO A 172 -10.27 6.17 4.35
N LYS A 173 -9.82 6.89 5.38
CA LYS A 173 -8.92 8.03 5.17
C LYS A 173 -7.70 7.47 4.41
N TRP A 174 -7.30 8.14 3.32
CA TRP A 174 -6.12 7.73 2.56
C TRP A 174 -4.90 7.86 3.47
N ARG A 175 -4.48 6.75 4.05
CA ARG A 175 -3.16 6.61 4.65
C ARG A 175 -2.31 5.89 3.61
N PRO A 176 -1.04 6.29 3.41
CA PRO A 176 -0.16 5.59 2.50
C PRO A 176 -0.29 4.09 2.72
N VAL A 177 -0.79 3.40 1.70
CA VAL A 177 -1.22 1.98 1.71
C VAL A 177 0.02 1.07 1.72
N ILE A 178 0.96 1.40 2.58
CA ILE A 178 2.23 0.72 2.69
C ILE A 178 2.06 -0.31 3.79
N SER A 179 1.62 0.08 4.99
CA SER A 179 1.48 -0.87 6.10
C SER A 179 0.56 -2.07 5.83
N LEU A 180 -0.41 -1.95 4.92
CA LEU A 180 -1.36 -3.02 4.55
C LEU A 180 -0.83 -3.98 3.47
N VAL A 181 0.21 -3.61 2.72
CA VAL A 181 0.71 -4.37 1.57
C VAL A 181 2.09 -4.97 1.84
N LEU A 182 2.77 -4.52 2.90
CA LEU A 182 4.07 -5.05 3.28
C LEU A 182 3.95 -6.42 3.94
N ASN A 183 4.73 -7.37 3.42
CA ASN A 183 5.02 -8.60 4.15
C ASN A 183 6.09 -8.35 5.23
N THR A 184 6.26 -9.29 6.16
CA THR A 184 7.13 -9.15 7.33
C THR A 184 8.57 -8.79 6.97
N GLN A 185 9.11 -9.39 5.89
CA GLN A 185 10.47 -9.15 5.40
C GLN A 185 10.66 -7.72 4.85
N GLN A 186 9.67 -7.17 4.14
CA GLN A 186 9.74 -5.78 3.66
C GLN A 186 9.59 -4.78 4.81
N ARG A 187 8.81 -5.13 5.85
CA ARG A 187 8.62 -4.30 7.03
C ARG A 187 9.91 -4.12 7.82
N GLU A 188 10.69 -5.17 7.99
CA GLU A 188 12.01 -5.09 8.63
C GLU A 188 12.98 -4.22 7.83
N ARG A 189 13.01 -4.40 6.50
CA ARG A 189 13.91 -3.66 5.60
C ARG A 189 13.63 -2.16 5.52
N TRP A 190 12.41 -1.72 5.83
CA TRP A 190 11.98 -0.33 5.71
C TRP A 190 11.57 0.28 7.04
N LYS A 191 11.87 -0.40 8.15
CA LYS A 191 11.41 -0.03 9.49
C LYS A 191 11.67 1.44 9.81
N ASP A 192 12.86 1.93 9.51
CA ASP A 192 13.28 3.31 9.80
C ASP A 192 12.45 4.38 9.08
N PHE A 193 11.90 4.05 7.90
CA PHE A 193 11.05 4.96 7.13
C PHE A 193 9.55 4.77 7.41
N LEU A 194 9.17 3.63 7.98
CA LEU A 194 7.78 3.29 8.31
C LEU A 194 7.40 3.79 9.71
N ASP A 195 8.32 3.75 10.67
CA ASP A 195 8.08 4.23 12.04
C ASP A 195 7.90 5.75 12.08
N LEU A 196 8.57 6.51 11.18
CA LEU A 196 8.36 7.95 10.99
C LEU A 196 6.94 8.31 10.50
N ALA A 197 6.28 7.41 9.77
CA ALA A 197 4.89 7.59 9.34
C ALA A 197 3.88 7.29 10.47
N TYR A 198 4.31 6.60 11.54
CA TYR A 198 3.49 6.27 12.70
C TYR A 198 3.41 7.44 13.71
N TRP A 199 4.49 8.22 13.85
CA TRP A 199 4.57 9.36 14.77
C TRP A 199 3.90 10.65 14.28
N ASN A 200 3.54 10.75 13.00
CA ASN A 200 2.85 11.92 12.43
C ASN A 200 1.32 11.79 12.42
N VAL A 201 0.77 10.92 13.26
CA VAL A 201 -0.68 10.82 13.49
C VAL A 201 -0.95 11.61 14.76
N GLU A 202 -1.52 12.80 14.63
CA GLU A 202 -2.20 13.45 15.77
C GLU A 202 -3.19 12.42 16.35
N LEU A 203 -2.95 12.05 17.61
CA LEU A 203 -3.94 11.36 18.43
C LEU A 203 -4.96 12.44 18.77
N GLU A 204 -6.07 12.48 18.05
CA GLU A 204 -7.25 13.21 18.53
C GLU A 204 -7.78 12.46 19.77
N ASP A 205 -7.97 13.19 20.87
CA ASP A 205 -8.53 12.71 22.15
C ASP A 205 -9.89 11.99 21.99
#